data_AF-A0A6J7TJ33-F1
#
_entry.id   AF-A0A6J7TJ33-F1
#
_cell.length_a   1.000
_cell.length_b   1.000
_cell.length_c   1.000
_cell.angle_alpha   90.00
_cell.angle_beta   90.00
_cell.angle_gamma   90.00
#
_symmetry.space_group_name_H-M   'P 1'
#
loop_
_entity.id
_entity.type
_entity.pdbx_description
1 polymer ?
#
loop_
_entity_poly.entity_id
_entity_poly.type
_entity_poly.pdbx_seq_one_letter_code
_entity_poly.pdbx_strand_id
1 'polypeptide(L)'
;MYLFGIGCGIAYNFYFKYTALSPLPYALAFAALPACIVISVDRNPPAWLLIAGALLGMAAHFANGLKDLEEDRISGFNGLPSRIGDRASRAACTVLLIGATTVLHFEHSNYPILAVGIIGGILTLFAPRSILFKILMAAALADVFLLVQAI
;
A
#
# COMPACT_ATOMS: atom_id res chain seq x y z
N MET A 1 -3.32 -9.47 -17.67
CA MET A 1 -3.26 -8.98 -16.28
C MET A 1 -2.93 -10.06 -15.25
N TYR A 2 -3.60 -11.21 -15.23
CA TYR A 2 -3.30 -12.29 -14.28
C TYR A 2 -1.81 -12.69 -14.20
N LEU A 3 -1.20 -13.02 -15.34
CA LEU A 3 0.23 -13.39 -15.40
C LEU A 3 1.18 -12.24 -15.00
N PHE A 4 0.76 -10.99 -15.15
CA PHE A 4 1.55 -9.84 -14.72
C PHE A 4 1.64 -9.76 -13.20
N GLY A 5 0.52 -9.97 -12.49
CA GLY A 5 0.51 -10.05 -11.02
C GLY A 5 1.38 -11.21 -10.51
N ILE A 6 1.27 -12.39 -11.14
CA ILE A 6 2.15 -13.54 -10.84
C ILE A 6 3.61 -13.18 -11.08
N GLY A 7 3.92 -12.56 -12.22
CA GLY A 7 5.27 -12.11 -12.55
C GLY A 7 5.83 -11.15 -11.50
N CYS A 8 5.02 -10.21 -11.01
CA CYS A 8 5.39 -9.32 -9.91
C CYS A 8 5.71 -10.10 -8.62
N GLY A 9 4.88 -11.08 -8.25
CA GLY A 9 5.11 -11.91 -7.07
C GLY A 9 6.38 -12.77 -7.18
N ILE A 10 6.62 -13.38 -8.35
CA ILE A 10 7.85 -14.12 -8.63
C ILE A 10 9.06 -13.19 -8.56
N ALA A 11 9.02 -12.06 -9.26
CA ALA A 11 10.11 -11.08 -9.27
C ALA A 11 10.40 -10.55 -7.85
N TYR A 12 9.36 -10.34 -7.05
CA TYR A 12 9.50 -9.99 -5.64
C TYR A 12 10.28 -11.05 -4.87
N ASN A 13 9.83 -12.29 -4.94
CA ASN A 13 10.38 -13.38 -4.15
C ASN A 13 11.83 -13.73 -4.50
N PHE A 14 12.21 -13.61 -5.78
CA PHE A 14 13.54 -13.99 -6.25
C PHE A 14 14.54 -12.83 -6.33
N TYR A 15 14.07 -11.58 -6.43
CA TYR A 15 14.96 -10.44 -6.63
C TYR A 15 14.61 -9.26 -5.71
N PHE A 16 13.43 -8.66 -5.89
CA PHE A 16 13.17 -7.34 -5.32
C PHE A 16 13.15 -7.32 -3.79
N LYS A 17 12.75 -8.42 -3.14
CA LYS A 17 12.70 -8.49 -1.67
C LYS A 17 14.05 -8.28 -0.98
N TYR A 18 15.15 -8.41 -1.70
CA TYR A 18 16.51 -8.18 -1.20
C TYR A 18 17.06 -6.78 -1.55
N THR A 19 16.26 -5.94 -2.21
CA THR A 19 16.69 -4.66 -2.79
C THR A 19 15.93 -3.47 -2.21
N ALA A 20 16.47 -2.26 -2.43
CA ALA A 20 15.75 -1.02 -2.14
C ALA A 20 14.48 -0.82 -3.00
N LEU A 21 14.34 -1.58 -4.10
CA LEU A 21 13.17 -1.54 -4.97
C LEU A 21 12.09 -2.54 -4.55
N SER A 22 12.17 -3.11 -3.35
CA SER A 22 11.17 -4.05 -2.82
C SER A 22 9.71 -3.56 -2.88
N PRO A 23 9.36 -2.25 -2.80
CA PRO A 23 7.97 -1.81 -2.95
C PRO A 23 7.45 -1.82 -4.40
N LEU A 24 8.33 -1.86 -5.41
CA LEU A 24 7.94 -1.72 -6.81
C LEU A 24 6.98 -2.82 -7.29
N PRO A 25 7.22 -4.12 -7.01
CA PRO A 25 6.27 -5.17 -7.37
C PRO A 25 4.89 -4.99 -6.74
N TYR A 26 4.83 -4.47 -5.50
CA TYR A 26 3.56 -4.17 -4.83
C TYR A 26 2.83 -3.02 -5.51
N ALA A 27 3.53 -1.94 -5.85
CA ALA A 27 2.95 -0.81 -6.58
C ALA A 27 2.30 -1.28 -7.89
N LEU A 28 3.05 -2.07 -8.67
CA LEU A 28 2.62 -2.58 -9.97
C LEU A 28 1.45 -3.57 -9.84
N ALA A 29 1.55 -4.55 -8.93
CA ALA A 29 0.52 -5.55 -8.75
C ALA A 29 -0.79 -4.93 -8.24
N PHE A 30 -0.74 -4.03 -7.25
CA PHE A 30 -1.93 -3.39 -6.71
C PHE A 30 -2.55 -2.35 -7.65
N ALA A 31 -1.77 -1.69 -8.52
CA ALA A 31 -2.34 -0.89 -9.60
C ALA A 31 -3.06 -1.76 -10.63
N ALA A 32 -2.50 -2.94 -10.94
CA ALA A 32 -3.08 -3.87 -11.91
C ALA A 32 -4.38 -4.53 -11.43
N LEU A 33 -4.59 -4.66 -10.11
CA LEU A 33 -5.78 -5.29 -9.51
C LEU A 33 -7.10 -4.59 -9.90
N PRO A 34 -7.33 -3.30 -9.58
CA PRO A 34 -8.55 -2.62 -10.00
C PRO A 34 -8.54 -2.32 -11.51
N ALA A 35 -7.36 -2.12 -12.12
CA ALA A 35 -7.25 -1.87 -13.55
C ALA A 35 -7.77 -3.04 -14.40
N CYS A 36 -7.59 -4.29 -13.95
CA CYS A 36 -8.07 -5.45 -14.69
C CYS A 36 -9.60 -5.49 -14.78
N ILE A 37 -10.30 -4.97 -13.77
CA ILE A 37 -11.77 -4.84 -13.77
C ILE A 37 -12.20 -3.84 -14.84
N VAL A 38 -11.57 -2.66 -14.89
CA VAL A 38 -11.90 -1.63 -15.90
C VAL A 38 -11.60 -2.11 -17.32
N ILE A 39 -10.47 -2.78 -17.51
CA ILE A 39 -10.08 -3.35 -18.81
C ILE A 39 -11.05 -4.47 -19.23
N SER A 40 -11.61 -5.24 -18.28
CA SER A 40 -12.55 -6.34 -18.58
C SER A 40 -13.86 -5.88 -19.25
N VAL A 41 -14.17 -4.59 -19.15
CA VAL A 41 -15.33 -3.94 -19.80
C VAL A 41 -14.91 -3.01 -20.93
N ASP A 42 -13.76 -3.27 -21.56
CA ASP A 42 -13.19 -2.55 -22.69
C ASP A 42 -13.00 -1.03 -22.45
N ARG A 43 -12.68 -0.66 -21.20
CA ARG A 43 -12.36 0.73 -20.83
C ARG A 43 -10.89 0.87 -20.44
N ASN A 44 -10.37 2.08 -20.60
CA ASN A 44 -9.04 2.43 -20.11
C ASN A 44 -9.11 2.76 -18.61
N PRO A 45 -8.25 2.16 -17.77
CA PRO A 45 -8.20 2.49 -16.35
C PRO A 45 -7.73 3.94 -16.18
N PRO A 46 -8.47 4.77 -15.43
CA PRO A 46 -8.06 6.16 -15.22
C PRO A 46 -6.80 6.22 -14.33
N ALA A 47 -6.01 7.28 -14.49
CA ALA A 47 -4.72 7.41 -13.81
C ALA A 47 -4.85 7.41 -12.28
N TRP A 48 -5.90 8.03 -11.73
CA TRP A 48 -6.16 8.05 -10.29
C TRP A 48 -6.31 6.64 -9.71
N LEU A 49 -6.91 5.71 -10.46
CA LEU A 49 -7.16 4.33 -10.03
C LEU A 49 -5.84 3.56 -9.92
N LEU A 50 -4.96 3.75 -10.92
CA LEU A 50 -3.62 3.17 -10.93
C LEU A 50 -2.77 3.74 -9.80
N ILE A 51 -2.84 5.05 -9.57
CA ILE A 51 -2.09 5.75 -8.51
C ILE A 51 -2.57 5.28 -7.13
N ALA A 52 -3.88 5.29 -6.86
CA ALA A 52 -4.45 4.86 -5.60
C ALA A 52 -4.09 3.39 -5.30
N GLY A 53 -4.24 2.50 -6.28
CA GLY A 53 -3.81 1.10 -6.17
C GLY A 53 -2.32 0.97 -5.85
N ALA A 54 -1.46 1.67 -6.59
CA ALA A 54 -0.01 1.64 -6.35
C ALA A 54 0.38 2.12 -4.94
N LEU A 55 -0.23 3.21 -4.47
CA LEU A 55 -0.01 3.76 -3.13
C LEU A 55 -0.42 2.76 -2.04
N LEU A 56 -1.60 2.15 -2.17
CA LEU A 56 -2.07 1.11 -1.25
C LEU A 56 -1.17 -0.12 -1.24
N GLY A 57 -0.71 -0.57 -2.41
CA GLY A 57 0.24 -1.69 -2.51
C GLY A 57 1.56 -1.40 -1.80
N MET A 58 2.14 -0.23 -2.04
CA MET A 58 3.36 0.17 -1.35
C MET A 58 3.13 0.32 0.15
N ALA A 59 2.00 0.89 0.58
CA ALA A 59 1.65 1.00 2.00
C ALA A 59 1.57 -0.39 2.65
N ALA A 60 0.94 -1.36 1.97
CA ALA A 60 0.86 -2.75 2.42
C ALA A 60 2.26 -3.41 2.52
N HIS A 61 3.16 -3.13 1.58
CA HIS A 61 4.55 -3.60 1.65
C HIS A 61 5.27 -3.10 2.91
N PHE A 62 5.17 -1.81 3.21
CA PHE A 62 5.75 -1.24 4.43
C PHE A 62 5.05 -1.74 5.70
N ALA A 63 3.73 -1.89 5.68
CA ALA A 63 2.95 -2.43 6.80
C ALA A 63 3.37 -3.86 7.16
N ASN A 64 3.58 -4.71 6.16
CA ASN A 64 4.08 -6.08 6.35
C ASN A 64 5.51 -6.05 6.88
N GLY A 65 6.39 -5.26 6.25
CA GLY A 65 7.78 -5.11 6.71
C GLY A 65 7.87 -4.66 8.17
N LEU A 66 7.03 -3.70 8.60
CA LEU A 66 6.96 -3.21 9.98
C LEU A 66 6.61 -4.30 11.01
N LYS A 67 5.77 -5.26 10.63
CA LYS A 67 5.37 -6.37 11.48
C LYS A 67 6.53 -7.36 11.67
N ASP A 68 7.30 -7.59 10.61
CA ASP A 68 8.24 -8.70 10.52
C ASP A 68 9.73 -8.25 10.60
N LEU A 69 10.00 -6.97 10.92
CA LEU A 69 11.33 -6.35 10.89
C LEU A 69 12.47 -7.15 11.54
N GLU A 70 12.25 -7.71 12.74
CA GLU A 70 13.32 -8.44 13.44
C GLU A 70 13.58 -9.81 12.81
N GLU A 71 12.52 -10.51 12.40
CA GLU A 71 12.60 -11.81 11.72
C GLU A 71 13.25 -11.67 10.33
N ASP A 72 12.92 -10.60 9.63
CA ASP A 72 13.49 -10.23 8.34
C ASP A 72 15.00 -10.00 8.44
N ARG A 73 15.45 -9.30 9.49
CA ARG A 73 16.87 -9.02 9.73
C ARG A 73 17.67 -10.30 9.97
N ILE A 74 17.09 -11.27 10.66
CA ILE A 74 17.71 -12.58 10.90
C ILE A 74 17.75 -13.42 9.62
N SER A 75 16.71 -13.35 8.80
CA SER A 75 16.54 -14.18 7.60
C SER A 75 17.28 -13.65 6.35
N GLY A 76 18.05 -12.57 6.48
CA GLY A 76 18.73 -11.91 5.37
C GLY A 76 17.78 -11.20 4.40
N PHE A 77 16.51 -11.01 4.79
CA PHE A 77 15.59 -10.14 4.07
C PHE A 77 16.03 -8.69 4.27
N ASN A 78 16.43 -8.04 3.19
CA ASN A 78 16.93 -6.67 3.22
C ASN A 78 16.17 -5.80 2.22
N GLY A 79 14.84 -5.88 2.26
CA GLY A 79 13.96 -5.00 1.52
C GLY A 79 14.03 -3.56 2.04
N LEU A 80 13.45 -2.62 1.30
CA LEU A 80 13.46 -1.21 1.68
C LEU A 80 12.98 -0.94 3.13
N PRO A 81 11.89 -1.56 3.65
CA PRO A 81 11.47 -1.32 5.03
C PRO A 81 12.55 -1.69 6.06
N SER A 82 13.17 -2.85 5.91
CA SER A 82 14.25 -3.32 6.78
C SER A 82 15.50 -2.43 6.66
N ARG A 83 15.81 -1.93 5.46
CA ARG A 83 16.95 -1.01 5.21
C ARG A 83 16.80 0.34 5.89
N ILE A 84 15.61 0.94 5.83
CA ILE A 84 15.37 2.29 6.38
C ILE A 84 14.95 2.27 7.86
N GLY A 85 14.61 1.08 8.39
CA GLY A 85 14.25 0.85 9.78
C GLY A 85 12.81 1.25 10.13
N ASP A 86 12.44 1.00 11.38
CA ASP A 86 11.06 1.13 11.90
C ASP A 86 10.47 2.53 11.72
N ARG A 87 11.17 3.58 12.16
CA ARG A 87 10.65 4.96 12.12
C ARG A 87 10.41 5.46 10.71
N ALA A 88 11.38 5.27 9.81
CA ALA A 88 11.23 5.71 8.43
C ALA A 88 10.20 4.87 7.67
N SER A 89 10.10 3.57 7.98
CA SER A 89 9.05 2.70 7.41
C SER A 89 7.65 3.10 7.85
N ARG A 90 7.47 3.50 9.12
CA ARG A 90 6.20 4.06 9.60
C ARG A 90 5.85 5.33 8.84
N ALA A 91 6.80 6.27 8.73
CA ALA A 91 6.59 7.52 8.02
C ALA A 91 6.24 7.30 6.54
N ALA A 92 6.95 6.39 5.85
CA ALA A 92 6.63 6.01 4.48
C ALA A 92 5.22 5.44 4.37
N CYS A 93 4.85 4.50 5.25
CA CYS A 93 3.52 3.91 5.28
C CYS A 93 2.42 4.97 5.53
N THR A 94 2.63 5.88 6.48
CA THR A 94 1.73 7.00 6.77
C THR A 94 1.51 7.88 5.54
N VAL A 95 2.59 8.31 4.88
CA VAL A 95 2.52 9.18 3.70
C VAL A 95 1.80 8.49 2.55
N LEU A 96 2.06 7.19 2.35
CA LEU A 96 1.42 6.40 1.28
C LEU A 96 -0.08 6.23 1.53
N LEU A 97 -0.50 5.92 2.77
CA LEU A 97 -1.92 5.82 3.13
C LEU A 97 -2.63 7.16 2.97
N ILE A 98 -2.10 8.23 3.56
CA ILE A 98 -2.69 9.57 3.43
C ILE A 98 -2.76 9.99 1.95
N GLY A 99 -1.72 9.69 1.17
CA GLY A 99 -1.70 9.91 -0.27
C GLY A 99 -2.83 9.16 -0.98
N ALA A 100 -3.04 7.88 -0.67
CA ALA A 100 -4.13 7.08 -1.24
C ALA A 100 -5.50 7.67 -0.87
N THR A 101 -5.74 7.96 0.41
CA THR A 101 -6.97 8.62 0.88
C THR A 101 -7.22 9.94 0.16
N THR A 102 -6.17 10.75 -0.03
CA THR A 102 -6.26 12.07 -0.67
C THR A 102 -6.63 11.94 -2.15
N VAL A 103 -5.96 11.05 -2.89
CA VAL A 103 -6.29 10.78 -4.30
C VAL A 103 -7.74 10.35 -4.45
N LEU A 104 -8.19 9.42 -3.60
CA LEU A 104 -9.55 8.90 -3.64
C LEU A 104 -10.61 9.94 -3.25
N HIS A 105 -10.30 10.80 -2.28
CA HIS A 105 -11.19 11.90 -1.88
C HIS A 105 -11.39 12.94 -3.01
N PHE A 106 -10.34 13.22 -3.78
CA PHE A 106 -10.47 14.15 -4.91
C PHE A 106 -11.37 13.61 -6.03
N GLU A 107 -11.40 12.29 -6.20
CA GLU A 107 -12.29 11.64 -7.18
C GLU A 107 -13.72 11.51 -6.65
N HIS A 108 -13.89 11.12 -5.38
CA HIS A 108 -15.19 11.07 -4.72
C HIS A 108 -15.11 11.73 -3.34
N SER A 109 -15.59 12.98 -3.26
CA SER A 109 -15.46 13.79 -2.05
C SER A 109 -16.26 13.21 -0.88
N ASN A 110 -15.52 12.65 0.07
CA ASN A 110 -16.08 12.13 1.32
C ASN A 110 -15.19 12.58 2.50
N TYR A 111 -15.59 13.68 3.14
CA TYR A 111 -14.85 14.29 4.24
C TYR A 111 -14.75 13.41 5.50
N PRO A 112 -15.81 12.68 5.93
CA PRO A 112 -15.71 11.76 7.05
C PRO A 112 -14.61 10.71 6.85
N ILE A 113 -14.56 10.06 5.69
CA ILE A 113 -13.55 9.02 5.44
C ILE A 113 -12.16 9.64 5.26
N LEU A 114 -12.06 10.82 4.64
CA LEU A 114 -10.80 11.57 4.57
C LEU A 114 -10.23 11.82 5.98
N ALA A 115 -11.07 12.27 6.91
CA ALA A 115 -10.64 12.48 8.30
C ALA A 115 -10.19 11.16 8.96
N VAL A 116 -10.93 10.06 8.76
CA VAL A 116 -10.54 8.73 9.27
C VAL A 116 -9.21 8.27 8.68
N GLY A 117 -8.99 8.44 7.37
CA GLY A 117 -7.74 8.05 6.70
C GLY A 117 -6.55 8.89 7.17
N ILE A 118 -6.72 10.21 7.32
CA ILE A 118 -5.68 11.10 7.85
C ILE A 118 -5.35 10.75 9.30
N ILE A 119 -6.37 10.62 10.16
CA ILE A 119 -6.18 10.29 11.57
C ILE A 119 -5.54 8.91 11.70
N GLY A 120 -6.07 7.91 11.00
CA GLY A 120 -5.53 6.55 10.95
C GLY A 120 -4.08 6.54 10.50
N GLY A 121 -3.76 7.25 9.41
CA GLY A 121 -2.40 7.45 8.91
C GLY A 121 -1.48 8.06 9.97
N ILE A 122 -1.85 9.19 10.57
CA ILE A 122 -1.03 9.86 11.60
C ILE A 122 -0.83 8.97 12.83
N LEU A 123 -1.86 8.24 13.28
CA LEU A 123 -1.77 7.34 14.42
C LEU A 123 -0.70 6.25 14.22
N THR A 124 -0.42 5.84 12.98
CA THR A 124 0.60 4.81 12.69
C THR A 124 2.02 5.23 13.08
N LEU A 125 2.30 6.53 13.11
CA LEU A 125 3.58 7.09 13.54
C LEU A 125 3.84 6.81 15.03
N PHE A 126 2.79 6.80 15.84
CA PHE A 126 2.88 6.74 17.30
C PHE A 126 2.34 5.43 17.88
N ALA A 127 1.63 4.63 17.09
CA ALA A 127 0.96 3.44 17.56
C ALA A 127 1.95 2.36 18.07
N PRO A 128 1.69 1.75 19.24
CA PRO A 128 2.47 0.62 19.70
C PRO A 128 2.34 -0.56 18.73
N ARG A 129 3.41 -1.37 18.63
CA ARG A 129 3.49 -2.49 17.67
C ARG A 129 2.31 -3.47 17.76
N SER A 130 1.75 -3.66 18.95
CA SER A 130 0.61 -4.56 19.20
C SER A 130 -0.69 -4.17 18.48
N ILE A 131 -0.89 -2.88 18.17
CA ILE A 131 -2.11 -2.38 17.52
C ILE A 131 -1.83 -1.74 16.16
N LEU A 132 -0.56 -1.47 15.83
CA LEU A 132 -0.15 -0.82 14.58
C LEU A 132 -0.81 -1.46 13.36
N PHE A 133 -0.69 -2.78 13.22
CA PHE A 133 -1.25 -3.49 12.07
C PHE A 133 -2.78 -3.38 11.99
N LYS A 134 -3.48 -3.33 13.13
CA LYS A 134 -4.94 -3.15 13.17
C LYS A 134 -5.33 -1.75 12.69
N ILE A 135 -4.58 -0.72 13.08
CA ILE A 135 -4.81 0.67 12.63
C ILE A 135 -4.55 0.78 11.13
N LEU A 136 -3.44 0.20 10.64
CA LEU A 136 -3.11 0.17 9.22
C LEU A 136 -4.21 -0.52 8.39
N MET A 137 -4.70 -1.67 8.87
CA MET A 137 -5.78 -2.39 8.20
C MET A 137 -7.08 -1.58 8.18
N ALA A 138 -7.44 -0.92 9.28
CA ALA A 138 -8.63 -0.07 9.34
C ALA A 138 -8.54 1.12 8.37
N ALA A 139 -7.38 1.78 8.29
CA ALA A 139 -7.14 2.86 7.33
C ALA A 139 -7.23 2.36 5.87
N ALA A 140 -6.58 1.24 5.57
CA ALA A 140 -6.64 0.63 4.24
C ALA A 140 -8.06 0.20 3.85
N LEU A 141 -8.87 -0.32 4.78
CA LEU A 141 -10.28 -0.64 4.53
C LEU A 141 -11.11 0.61 4.23
N ALA A 142 -10.82 1.72 4.89
CA ALA A 142 -11.47 3.00 4.61
C ALA A 142 -11.14 3.50 3.19
N ASP A 143 -9.87 3.37 2.78
CA ASP A 143 -9.45 3.67 1.40
C ASP A 143 -10.10 2.74 0.38
N VAL A 144 -10.20 1.44 0.66
CA VAL A 144 -10.92 0.50 -0.22
C VAL A 144 -12.39 0.87 -0.34
N PHE A 145 -13.02 1.36 0.73
CA PHE A 145 -14.40 1.83 0.68
C PHE A 145 -14.55 3.09 -0.19
N LEU A 146 -13.62 4.05 -0.10
CA LEU A 146 -13.58 5.19 -1.02
C LEU A 146 -13.36 4.77 -2.47
N LEU A 147 -12.43 3.83 -2.70
CA LEU A 147 -12.15 3.28 -4.02
C LEU A 147 -13.40 2.69 -4.66
N VAL A 148 -14.20 1.94 -3.90
CA VAL A 148 -15.46 1.37 -4.39
C VAL A 148 -16.51 2.45 -4.66
N GLN A 149 -16.53 3.55 -3.89
CA GLN A 149 -17.44 4.68 -4.16
C GLN A 149 -17.04 5.50 -5.40
N ALA A 150 -15.76 5.46 -5.78
CA ALA A 150 -15.21 6.24 -6.90
C ALA A 150 -15.25 5.51 -8.26
N ILE A 151 -15.53 4.19 -8.28
CA ILE A 151 -15.66 3.36 -9.50
C ILE A 151 -17.12 3.26 -9.91
#